data_AF-A0A968VP64-F1
#
_entry.id   AF-A0A968VP64-F1
#
_cell.length_a   1.000
_cell.length_b   1.000
_cell.length_c   1.000
_cell.angle_alpha   90.00
_cell.angle_beta   90.00
_cell.angle_gamma   90.00
#
_symmetry.space_group_name_H-M   'P 1'
#
loop_
_entity.id
_entity.type
_entity.pdbx_description
1 polymer ?
#
loop_
_entity_poly.entity_id
_entity_poly.type
_entity_poly.pdbx_seq_one_letter_code
_entity_poly.pdbx_strand_id
1 'polypeptide(L)'
;MTRPATFELATTDKLTGLLSADYFRHLLRNEVLPDLRQRDEPISIFLMDLDNFMVLNQQSGRECGDQVLASTAALLQELAPPNALLVRYSGDEFGGALPEMQIDDAFSLLEEVRRRVVVLPLPCVAEVPLACSIGLAGFPAHGQREDELMRQADEALYIAKTSGRNKVALPPSDSRMITKTSYYTRTQLERLSLLAKNVKRNEASILREALDDVLKKYNDRLKG
;
A
#
# COMPACT_ATOMS: atom_id res chain seq x y z
N MET A 1 10.60 13.25 -38.64
CA MET A 1 10.41 12.16 -37.66
C MET A 1 10.63 12.73 -36.28
N THR A 2 9.55 12.86 -35.53
CA THR A 2 9.47 13.53 -34.22
C THR A 2 10.19 12.66 -33.18
N ARG A 3 11.17 13.22 -32.47
CA ARG A 3 11.76 12.58 -31.26
C ARG A 3 10.60 12.24 -30.30
N PRO A 4 10.59 11.06 -29.66
CA PRO A 4 9.64 10.83 -28.58
C PRO A 4 9.95 11.84 -27.48
N ALA A 5 8.94 12.58 -27.04
CA ALA A 5 9.03 13.40 -25.85
C ALA A 5 9.19 12.45 -24.66
N THR A 6 10.42 12.27 -24.20
CA THR A 6 10.68 11.68 -22.89
C THR A 6 10.04 12.62 -21.88
N PHE A 7 8.88 12.26 -21.35
CA PHE A 7 8.35 12.94 -20.18
C PHE A 7 9.39 12.74 -19.07
N GLU A 8 10.09 13.82 -18.70
CA GLU A 8 10.92 13.83 -17.50
C GLU A 8 9.96 13.57 -16.33
N LEU A 9 10.04 12.37 -15.76
CA LEU A 9 9.33 12.05 -14.53
C LEU A 9 9.84 13.01 -13.45
N ALA A 10 8.93 13.76 -12.82
CA ALA A 10 9.27 14.47 -11.60
C ALA A 10 9.78 13.42 -10.60
N THR A 11 11.02 13.54 -10.16
CA THR A 11 11.66 12.52 -9.30
C THR A 11 11.20 12.63 -7.86
N THR A 12 10.76 13.81 -7.41
CA THR A 12 10.38 14.08 -6.02
C THR A 12 9.07 14.86 -5.88
N ASP A 13 8.39 14.67 -4.76
CA ASP A 13 7.29 15.50 -4.28
C ASP A 13 7.83 16.83 -3.73
N LYS A 14 7.29 17.96 -4.22
CA LYS A 14 7.83 19.29 -3.90
C LYS A 14 7.63 19.72 -2.45
N LEU A 15 6.59 19.22 -1.79
CA LEU A 15 6.29 19.59 -0.40
C LEU A 15 7.17 18.83 0.58
N THR A 16 7.37 17.54 0.34
CA THR A 16 8.00 16.63 1.30
C THR A 16 9.44 16.25 0.96
N GLY A 17 9.87 16.46 -0.28
CA GLY A 17 11.18 16.02 -0.78
C GLY A 17 11.30 14.51 -0.97
N LEU A 18 10.26 13.73 -0.66
CA LEU A 18 10.21 12.29 -0.89
C LEU A 18 10.11 11.99 -2.38
N LEU A 19 10.31 10.72 -2.77
CA LEU A 19 10.13 10.29 -4.15
C LEU A 19 8.69 10.54 -4.60
N SER A 20 8.52 10.82 -5.90
CA SER A 20 7.20 10.77 -6.52
C SER A 20 6.73 9.32 -6.68
N ALA A 21 5.42 9.11 -6.73
CA ALA A 21 4.83 7.78 -6.90
C ALA A 21 5.37 7.03 -8.14
N ASP A 22 5.48 7.72 -9.27
CA ASP A 22 5.94 7.11 -10.52
C ASP A 22 7.42 6.74 -10.47
N TYR A 23 8.25 7.60 -9.87
CA TYR A 23 9.67 7.33 -9.76
C TYR A 23 9.97 6.24 -8.72
N PHE A 24 9.25 6.23 -7.60
CA PHE A 24 9.30 5.14 -6.62
C PHE A 24 9.01 3.78 -7.27
N ARG A 25 7.90 3.66 -8.02
CA ARG A 25 7.54 2.42 -8.72
C ARG A 25 8.59 2.01 -9.75
N HIS A 26 9.16 2.99 -10.46
CA HIS A 26 10.23 2.74 -11.42
C HIS A 26 11.46 2.11 -10.74
N LEU A 27 11.98 2.74 -9.68
CA LEU A 27 13.13 2.25 -8.91
C LEU A 27 12.86 0.87 -8.31
N LEU A 28 11.72 0.72 -7.63
CA LEU A 28 11.36 -0.51 -6.95
C LEU A 28 11.28 -1.69 -7.93
N ARG A 29 10.60 -1.50 -9.06
CA ARG A 29 10.35 -2.57 -10.04
C ARG A 29 11.57 -2.92 -10.88
N ASN A 30 12.35 -1.93 -11.31
CA ASN A 30 13.38 -2.12 -12.33
C ASN A 30 14.79 -2.25 -11.74
N GLU A 31 15.02 -1.76 -10.53
CA GLU A 31 16.35 -1.72 -9.91
C GLU A 31 16.39 -2.54 -8.63
N VAL A 32 15.56 -2.19 -7.63
CA VAL A 32 15.67 -2.75 -6.27
C VAL A 32 15.21 -4.21 -6.18
N LEU A 33 13.99 -4.52 -6.63
CA LEU A 33 13.47 -5.89 -6.55
C LEU A 33 14.30 -6.91 -7.34
N PRO A 34 14.70 -6.64 -8.61
CA PRO A 34 15.55 -7.56 -9.35
C PRO A 34 16.89 -7.84 -8.68
N ASP A 35 17.53 -6.81 -8.11
CA ASP A 35 18.81 -6.93 -7.41
C ASP A 35 18.69 -7.78 -6.13
N LEU A 36 17.74 -7.45 -5.25
CA LEU A 36 17.54 -8.20 -4.01
C LEU A 36 17.21 -9.67 -4.25
N ARG A 37 16.40 -9.98 -5.28
CA ARG A 37 16.12 -11.37 -5.66
C ARG A 37 17.35 -12.13 -6.14
N GLN A 38 18.29 -11.47 -6.83
CA GLN A 38 19.54 -12.11 -7.25
C GLN A 38 20.44 -12.42 -6.04
N ARG A 39 20.38 -11.57 -5.00
CA ARG A 39 21.14 -11.72 -3.76
C ARG A 39 20.44 -12.58 -2.70
N ASP A 40 19.21 -13.02 -2.97
CA ASP A 40 18.32 -13.71 -2.01
C ASP A 40 18.09 -12.91 -0.71
N GLU A 41 17.98 -11.59 -0.85
CA GLU A 41 17.77 -10.65 0.26
C GLU A 41 16.30 -10.24 0.39
N PRO A 42 15.80 -10.00 1.62
CA PRO A 42 14.42 -9.63 1.86
C PRO A 42 14.15 -8.17 1.46
N ILE A 43 12.86 -7.85 1.31
CA ILE A 43 12.39 -6.47 1.25
C ILE A 43 11.03 -6.37 1.93
N SER A 44 10.85 -5.27 2.67
CA SER A 44 9.57 -4.92 3.26
C SER A 44 9.00 -3.67 2.61
N ILE A 45 7.71 -3.67 2.28
CA ILE A 45 7.00 -2.55 1.65
C ILE A 45 5.88 -2.12 2.57
N PHE A 46 5.73 -0.81 2.77
CA PHE A 46 4.65 -0.27 3.56
C PHE A 46 3.87 0.82 2.83
N LEU A 47 2.60 0.91 3.18
CA LEU A 47 1.71 2.02 2.87
C LEU A 47 1.21 2.62 4.17
N MET A 48 1.17 3.94 4.24
CA MET A 48 0.83 4.70 5.42
C MET A 48 -0.15 5.81 5.05
N ASP A 49 -1.12 6.04 5.92
CA ASP A 49 -2.11 7.11 5.78
C ASP A 49 -2.25 7.85 7.11
N LEU A 50 -2.29 9.18 7.07
CA LEU A 50 -2.55 9.98 8.26
C LEU A 50 -4.04 9.97 8.59
N ASP A 51 -4.39 9.38 9.73
CA ASP A 51 -5.77 9.17 10.12
C ASP A 51 -6.51 10.51 10.29
N ASN A 52 -7.66 10.64 9.63
CA ASN A 52 -8.53 11.83 9.71
C ASN A 52 -7.86 13.14 9.26
N PHE A 53 -6.85 13.10 8.38
CA PHE A 53 -6.14 14.30 7.92
C PHE A 53 -7.05 15.38 7.31
N MET A 54 -8.12 14.98 6.61
CA MET A 54 -9.11 15.94 6.09
C MET A 54 -9.77 16.76 7.21
N VAL A 55 -10.07 16.14 8.35
CA VAL A 55 -10.65 16.83 9.52
C VAL A 55 -9.63 17.78 10.13
N LEU A 56 -8.37 17.34 10.26
CA LEU A 56 -7.26 18.19 10.69
C LEU A 56 -7.14 19.44 9.80
N ASN A 57 -7.15 19.26 8.47
CA ASN A 57 -7.12 20.37 7.52
C ASN A 57 -8.31 21.33 7.66
N GLN A 58 -9.50 20.80 7.90
CA GLN A 58 -10.70 21.62 8.10
C GLN A 58 -10.63 22.46 9.37
N GLN A 59 -9.98 21.97 10.42
CA GLN A 59 -9.89 22.65 11.72
C GLN A 59 -8.68 23.56 11.85
N SER A 60 -7.52 23.15 11.34
CA SER A 60 -6.24 23.86 11.49
C SER A 60 -5.78 24.59 10.22
N GLY A 61 -6.51 24.44 9.11
CA GLY A 61 -6.19 25.06 7.83
C GLY A 61 -5.11 24.30 7.03
N ARG A 62 -5.08 24.59 5.73
CA ARG A 62 -4.22 23.89 4.76
C ARG A 62 -2.73 24.08 5.02
N GLU A 63 -2.32 25.27 5.46
CA GLU A 63 -0.91 25.54 5.79
C GLU A 63 -0.41 24.67 6.96
N CYS A 64 -1.27 24.41 7.95
CA CYS A 64 -0.95 23.46 9.01
C CYS A 64 -0.89 22.02 8.48
N GLY A 65 -1.79 21.64 7.59
CA GLY A 65 -1.72 20.37 6.88
C GLY A 65 -0.40 20.16 6.15
N ASP A 66 0.07 21.19 5.42
CA ASP A 66 1.34 21.13 4.71
C ASP A 66 2.52 20.96 5.68
N GLN A 67 2.48 21.62 6.85
CA GLN A 67 3.47 21.41 7.92
C GLN A 67 3.42 19.97 8.46
N VAL A 68 2.23 19.43 8.71
CA VAL A 68 2.05 18.04 9.17
C VAL A 68 2.66 17.05 8.17
N LEU A 69 2.42 17.25 6.88
CA LEU A 69 2.97 16.41 5.81
C LEU A 69 4.49 16.50 5.75
N ALA A 70 5.05 17.71 5.82
CA ALA A 70 6.49 17.92 5.83
C ALA A 70 7.16 17.30 7.07
N SER A 71 6.57 17.46 8.26
CA SER A 71 7.10 16.89 9.50
C SER A 71 6.99 15.36 9.53
N THR A 72 5.92 14.80 8.95
CA THR A 72 5.77 13.34 8.78
C THR A 72 6.85 12.79 7.85
N ALA A 73 7.11 13.47 6.74
CA ALA A 73 8.17 13.08 5.80
C ALA A 73 9.56 13.13 6.45
N ALA A 74 9.84 14.18 7.23
CA ALA A 74 11.10 14.31 7.97
C ALA A 74 11.26 13.17 8.99
N LEU A 75 10.20 12.81 9.71
CA LEU A 75 10.22 11.67 10.63
C LEU A 75 10.52 10.35 9.91
N LEU A 76 9.90 10.10 8.76
CA LEU A 76 10.17 8.90 7.97
C LEU A 76 11.64 8.85 7.53
N GLN A 77 12.20 9.97 7.06
CA GLN A 77 13.61 10.06 6.67
C GLN A 77 14.57 9.87 7.85
N GLU A 78 14.20 10.35 9.03
CA GLU A 78 15.01 10.21 10.25
C GLU A 78 15.11 8.75 10.71
N LEU A 79 13.99 8.01 10.66
CA LEU A 79 13.91 6.65 11.18
C LEU A 79 14.29 5.57 10.15
N ALA A 80 14.11 5.84 8.86
CA ALA A 80 14.37 4.86 7.82
C ALA A 80 15.87 4.62 7.62
N PRO A 81 16.28 3.39 7.23
CA PRO A 81 17.67 3.11 6.90
C PRO A 81 18.12 3.88 5.65
N PRO A 82 19.44 4.11 5.45
CA PRO A 82 19.95 4.93 4.34
C PRO A 82 19.60 4.43 2.94
N ASN A 83 19.33 3.14 2.77
CA ASN A 83 18.94 2.51 1.51
C ASN A 83 17.42 2.46 1.29
N ALA A 84 16.61 3.02 2.21
CA ALA A 84 15.16 3.04 2.07
C ALA A 84 14.71 3.92 0.91
N LEU A 85 13.69 3.47 0.20
CA LEU A 85 12.96 4.29 -0.76
C LEU A 85 11.70 4.80 -0.09
N LEU A 86 11.57 6.11 0.09
CA LEU A 86 10.41 6.74 0.71
C LEU A 86 9.63 7.56 -0.31
N VAL A 87 8.30 7.46 -0.28
CA VAL A 87 7.41 8.05 -1.28
C VAL A 87 6.21 8.73 -0.61
N ARG A 88 5.74 9.82 -1.21
CA ARG A 88 4.40 10.35 -0.98
C ARG A 88 3.57 10.12 -2.24
N TYR A 89 2.47 9.38 -2.12
CA TYR A 89 1.62 9.02 -3.26
C TYR A 89 0.73 10.19 -3.67
N SER A 90 -0.06 10.69 -2.71
CA SER A 90 -0.96 11.81 -2.88
C SER A 90 -1.49 12.24 -1.51
N GLY A 91 -1.99 13.46 -1.36
CA GLY A 91 -2.67 13.89 -0.13
C GLY A 91 -1.86 13.59 1.14
N ASP A 92 -2.40 12.72 1.99
CA ASP A 92 -1.90 12.18 3.25
C ASP A 92 -1.33 10.76 3.17
N GLU A 93 -1.19 10.22 1.96
CA GLU A 93 -0.71 8.87 1.72
C GLU A 93 0.80 8.85 1.48
N PHE A 94 1.50 8.11 2.35
CA PHE A 94 2.92 7.84 2.32
C PHE A 94 3.17 6.36 2.07
N GLY A 95 4.40 6.02 1.75
CA GLY A 95 4.83 4.64 1.74
C GLY A 95 6.34 4.54 1.57
N GLY A 96 6.80 3.31 1.42
CA GLY A 96 8.18 3.07 1.12
C GLY A 96 8.52 1.60 0.95
N ALA A 97 9.76 1.40 0.55
CA ALA A 97 10.41 0.09 0.46
C ALA A 97 11.66 0.12 1.34
N LEU A 98 11.87 -0.96 2.07
CA LEU A 98 12.94 -1.17 3.04
C LEU A 98 13.77 -2.37 2.54
N PRO A 99 14.76 -2.14 1.65
CA PRO A 99 15.63 -3.19 1.14
C PRO A 99 16.44 -3.85 2.26
N GLU A 100 16.68 -5.15 2.14
CA GLU A 100 17.49 -5.95 3.08
C GLU A 100 16.89 -5.97 4.50
N MET A 101 15.57 -5.71 4.61
CA MET A 101 14.85 -5.69 5.89
C MET A 101 13.74 -6.73 5.91
N GLN A 102 13.84 -7.66 6.88
CA GLN A 102 12.80 -8.65 7.16
C GLN A 102 11.57 -7.98 7.76
N ILE A 103 10.44 -8.68 7.67
CA ILE A 103 9.14 -8.11 8.04
C ILE A 103 9.02 -7.78 9.52
N ASP A 104 9.65 -8.54 10.41
CA ASP A 104 9.60 -8.33 11.86
C ASP A 104 10.34 -7.05 12.27
N ASP A 105 11.50 -6.80 11.64
CA ASP A 105 12.29 -5.58 11.83
C ASP A 105 11.54 -4.36 11.27
N ALA A 106 10.98 -4.50 10.07
CA ALA A 106 10.15 -3.47 9.45
C ALA A 106 8.90 -3.16 10.28
N PHE A 107 8.25 -4.16 10.87
CA PHE A 107 7.12 -3.97 11.77
C PHE A 107 7.52 -3.16 13.01
N SER A 108 8.66 -3.49 13.60
CA SER A 108 9.18 -2.79 14.78
C SER A 108 9.48 -1.32 14.47
N LEU A 109 10.16 -1.06 13.34
CA LEU A 109 10.43 0.29 12.84
C LEU A 109 9.13 1.08 12.59
N LEU A 110 8.14 0.47 11.95
CA LEU A 110 6.87 1.14 11.63
C LEU A 110 5.99 1.36 12.86
N GLU A 111 6.08 0.51 13.89
CA GLU A 111 5.47 0.78 15.18
C GLU A 111 6.13 1.98 15.88
N GLU A 112 7.45 2.16 15.74
CA GLU A 112 8.13 3.36 16.21
C GLU A 112 7.68 4.61 15.46
N VAL A 113 7.64 4.56 14.12
CA VAL A 113 7.08 5.63 13.27
C VAL A 113 5.70 6.01 13.77
N ARG A 114 4.80 5.03 13.91
CA ARG A 114 3.42 5.25 14.36
C ARG A 114 3.36 5.94 15.72
N ARG A 115 4.15 5.49 16.70
CA ARG A 115 4.19 6.11 18.03
C ARG A 115 4.70 7.54 17.97
N ARG A 116 5.72 7.82 17.15
CA ARG A 116 6.29 9.16 16.98
C ARG A 116 5.37 10.12 16.22
N VAL A 117 4.53 9.61 15.31
CA VAL A 117 3.45 10.39 14.67
C VAL A 117 2.46 10.94 15.69
N VAL A 118 2.12 10.17 16.73
CA VAL A 118 1.16 10.61 17.76
C VAL A 118 1.68 11.77 18.60
N VAL A 119 3.00 11.84 18.80
CA VAL A 119 3.65 12.85 19.66
C VAL A 119 4.46 13.87 18.85
N LEU A 120 4.21 13.95 17.54
CA LEU A 120 4.94 14.82 16.64
C LEU A 120 4.68 16.29 17.05
N PRO A 121 5.73 17.11 17.26
CA PRO A 121 5.55 18.49 17.73
C PRO A 121 4.96 19.33 16.60
N LEU A 122 3.64 19.53 16.65
CA LEU A 122 2.88 20.27 15.64
C LEU A 122 2.18 21.48 16.28
N PRO A 123 2.88 22.62 16.48
CA PRO A 123 2.33 23.80 17.16
C PRO A 123 1.08 24.39 16.49
N CYS A 124 0.87 24.09 15.21
CA CYS A 124 -0.30 24.54 14.45
C CYS A 124 -1.56 23.68 14.72
N VAL A 125 -1.42 22.52 15.38
CA VAL A 125 -2.51 21.62 15.72
C VAL A 125 -2.91 21.85 17.18
N ALA A 126 -4.12 22.34 17.40
CA ALA A 126 -4.57 22.75 18.73
C ALA A 126 -5.11 21.57 19.58
N GLU A 127 -5.93 20.70 18.99
CA GLU A 127 -6.74 19.73 19.78
C GLU A 127 -6.87 18.33 19.15
N VAL A 128 -6.51 18.15 17.87
CA VAL A 128 -6.66 16.85 17.20
C VAL A 128 -5.39 16.03 17.33
N PRO A 129 -5.43 14.85 17.98
CA PRO A 129 -4.28 13.97 17.97
C PRO A 129 -4.07 13.44 16.55
N LEU A 130 -2.89 13.69 15.99
CA LEU A 130 -2.46 13.05 14.76
C LEU A 130 -2.22 11.56 15.03
N ALA A 131 -2.64 10.70 14.11
CA ALA A 131 -2.32 9.29 14.15
C ALA A 131 -2.10 8.79 12.72
N CYS A 132 -1.60 7.57 12.57
CA CYS A 132 -1.50 6.94 11.27
C CYS A 132 -1.84 5.46 11.30
N SER A 133 -2.39 5.01 10.18
CA SER A 133 -2.60 3.60 9.88
C SER A 133 -1.54 3.16 8.89
N ILE A 134 -0.93 1.99 9.12
CA ILE A 134 0.15 1.46 8.28
C ILE A 134 -0.17 0.02 7.89
N GLY A 135 -0.07 -0.29 6.61
CA GLY A 135 -0.08 -1.65 6.08
C GLY A 135 1.31 -2.07 5.63
N LEU A 136 1.76 -3.25 6.03
CA LEU A 136 3.11 -3.75 5.80
C LEU A 136 3.08 -5.11 5.11
N ALA A 137 3.73 -5.25 3.96
CA ALA A 137 3.95 -6.52 3.26
C ALA A 137 5.45 -6.78 3.10
N GLY A 138 5.83 -8.04 2.84
CA GLY A 138 7.25 -8.42 2.77
C GLY A 138 7.49 -9.53 1.76
N PHE A 139 8.60 -9.44 1.03
CA PHE A 139 9.12 -10.51 0.19
C PHE A 139 9.96 -11.48 1.05
N PRO A 140 9.86 -12.80 0.81
CA PRO A 140 9.01 -13.48 -0.18
C PRO A 140 7.60 -13.84 0.33
N ALA A 141 7.30 -13.61 1.60
CA ALA A 141 6.09 -14.13 2.27
C ALA A 141 4.76 -13.64 1.65
N HIS A 142 4.72 -12.40 1.16
CA HIS A 142 3.50 -11.72 0.72
C HIS A 142 3.44 -11.49 -0.80
N GLY A 143 4.36 -12.05 -1.56
CA GLY A 143 4.39 -11.89 -3.01
C GLY A 143 5.82 -11.87 -3.52
N GLN A 144 5.95 -12.14 -4.81
CA GLN A 144 7.24 -12.07 -5.48
C GLN A 144 7.39 -10.74 -6.19
N ARG A 145 6.33 -10.22 -6.80
CA ARG A 145 6.35 -9.04 -7.67
C ARG A 145 5.93 -7.76 -6.96
N GLU A 146 6.36 -6.62 -7.50
CA GLU A 146 6.00 -5.28 -7.01
C GLU A 146 4.49 -5.12 -6.85
N ASP A 147 3.73 -5.46 -7.89
CA ASP A 147 2.27 -5.36 -7.91
C ASP A 147 1.59 -6.23 -6.84
N GLU A 148 2.15 -7.40 -6.53
CA GLU A 148 1.65 -8.29 -5.48
C GLU A 148 1.93 -7.73 -4.09
N LEU A 149 3.16 -7.29 -3.84
CA LEU A 149 3.57 -6.73 -2.54
C LEU A 149 2.82 -5.43 -2.24
N MET A 150 2.67 -4.55 -3.22
CA MET A 150 1.88 -3.33 -3.12
C MET A 150 0.42 -3.62 -2.81
N ARG A 151 -0.19 -4.62 -3.48
CA ARG A 151 -1.57 -5.04 -3.20
C ARG A 151 -1.73 -5.56 -1.77
N GLN A 152 -0.77 -6.33 -1.27
CA GLN A 152 -0.82 -6.85 0.10
C GLN A 152 -0.63 -5.75 1.15
N ALA A 153 0.25 -4.78 0.89
CA ALA A 153 0.41 -3.62 1.77
C ALA A 153 -0.86 -2.77 1.82
N ASP A 154 -1.56 -2.61 0.69
CA ASP A 154 -2.86 -1.92 0.62
C ASP A 154 -3.96 -2.66 1.40
N GLU A 155 -4.05 -3.98 1.24
CA GLU A 155 -4.97 -4.84 1.99
C GLU A 155 -4.72 -4.74 3.51
N ALA A 156 -3.45 -4.76 3.92
CA ALA A 156 -3.06 -4.55 5.30
C ALA A 156 -3.42 -3.14 5.80
N LEU A 157 -3.21 -2.09 5.00
CA LEU A 157 -3.58 -0.72 5.37
C LEU A 157 -5.10 -0.59 5.56
N TYR A 158 -5.88 -1.23 4.70
CA TYR A 158 -7.34 -1.30 4.84
C TYR A 158 -7.74 -1.99 6.16
N ILE A 159 -7.07 -3.07 6.54
CA ILE A 159 -7.28 -3.74 7.84
C ILE A 159 -6.94 -2.79 8.99
N ALA A 160 -5.83 -2.05 8.92
CA ALA A 160 -5.48 -1.06 9.95
C ALA A 160 -6.60 -0.01 10.10
N LYS A 161 -7.06 0.57 8.98
CA LYS A 161 -8.11 1.60 8.96
C LYS A 161 -9.47 1.10 9.49
N THR A 162 -9.85 -0.13 9.16
CA THR A 162 -11.17 -0.69 9.52
C THR A 162 -11.21 -1.34 10.90
N SER A 163 -10.06 -1.75 11.43
CA SER A 163 -9.96 -2.36 12.77
C SER A 163 -9.70 -1.37 13.90
N GLY A 164 -9.86 -0.07 13.66
CA GLY A 164 -9.75 0.97 14.70
C GLY A 164 -8.62 1.98 14.51
N ARG A 165 -7.91 1.96 13.37
CA ARG A 165 -6.85 2.92 13.01
C ARG A 165 -5.66 2.90 13.99
N ASN A 166 -4.72 3.84 13.84
CA ASN A 166 -3.56 4.01 14.74
C ASN A 166 -2.82 2.70 15.02
N LYS A 167 -2.47 1.96 13.97
CA LYS A 167 -1.77 0.67 14.09
C LYS A 167 -1.00 0.30 12.83
N VAL A 168 -0.02 -0.57 13.00
CA VAL A 168 0.56 -1.35 11.90
C VAL A 168 -0.22 -2.65 11.76
N ALA A 169 -0.60 -3.00 10.53
CA ALA A 169 -1.24 -4.26 10.20
C ALA A 169 -0.41 -5.02 9.16
N LEU A 170 -0.54 -6.35 9.23
CA LEU A 170 0.01 -7.29 8.25
C LEU A 170 -1.15 -7.87 7.41
N PRO A 171 -0.86 -8.32 6.19
CA PRO A 171 -1.82 -9.06 5.41
C PRO A 171 -2.23 -10.34 6.16
N PRO A 172 -3.48 -10.79 6.01
CA PRO A 172 -3.91 -12.03 6.65
C PRO A 172 -3.04 -13.20 6.16
N SER A 173 -2.50 -13.98 7.11
CA SER A 173 -1.57 -15.09 6.87
C SER A 173 -2.15 -16.26 6.08
N ASP A 174 -3.45 -16.21 5.77
CA ASP A 174 -4.16 -17.17 4.96
C ASP A 174 -5.02 -16.41 3.96
N SER A 175 -4.86 -16.75 2.68
CA SER A 175 -5.73 -16.42 1.54
C SER A 175 -7.17 -16.07 1.98
N ARG A 176 -7.47 -14.79 2.21
CA ARG A 176 -8.83 -14.36 2.60
C ARG A 176 -9.32 -13.21 1.74
N MET A 177 -10.16 -13.63 0.79
CA MET A 177 -11.27 -12.88 0.22
C MET A 177 -10.93 -11.49 -0.37
N ILE A 178 -10.47 -11.51 -1.61
CA ILE A 178 -10.46 -10.32 -2.44
C ILE A 178 -11.92 -9.98 -2.83
N THR A 179 -12.30 -8.71 -2.68
CA THR A 179 -13.66 -8.29 -3.01
C THR A 179 -13.92 -8.41 -4.51
N LYS A 180 -15.12 -8.84 -4.90
CA LYS A 180 -15.49 -8.99 -6.32
C LYS A 180 -15.38 -7.68 -7.10
N THR A 181 -15.50 -6.55 -6.39
CA THR A 181 -15.36 -5.20 -6.93
C THR A 181 -13.95 -4.92 -7.47
N SER A 182 -12.94 -5.67 -7.02
CA SER A 182 -11.54 -5.51 -7.45
C SER A 182 -11.22 -6.17 -8.80
N TYR A 183 -12.06 -7.09 -9.31
CA TYR A 183 -11.77 -7.85 -10.54
C TYR A 183 -12.87 -7.83 -11.60
N TYR A 184 -14.09 -7.45 -11.25
CA TYR A 184 -15.22 -7.50 -12.15
C TYR A 184 -15.81 -6.11 -12.38
N THR A 185 -16.17 -5.83 -13.62
CA THR A 185 -16.91 -4.61 -13.96
C THR A 185 -18.28 -4.60 -13.29
N ARG A 186 -18.83 -3.40 -13.05
CA ARG A 186 -20.19 -3.22 -12.52
C ARG A 186 -21.24 -4.05 -13.27
N THR A 187 -21.16 -4.08 -14.59
CA THR A 187 -22.06 -4.86 -15.46
C THR A 187 -21.94 -6.38 -15.21
N GLN A 188 -20.74 -6.89 -14.97
CA GLN A 188 -20.53 -8.30 -14.63
C GLN A 188 -21.10 -8.64 -13.25
N LEU A 189 -20.96 -7.74 -12.28
CA LEU A 189 -21.52 -7.91 -10.93
C LEU A 189 -23.05 -7.88 -10.94
N GLU A 190 -23.67 -6.99 -11.71
CA GLU A 190 -25.12 -6.93 -11.88
C GLU A 190 -25.68 -8.21 -12.51
N ARG A 191 -25.02 -8.72 -13.56
CA ARG A 191 -25.38 -10.01 -14.20
C ARG A 191 -25.20 -11.20 -13.26
N LEU A 192 -24.11 -11.23 -12.49
CA LEU A 192 -23.87 -12.26 -11.49
C LEU A 192 -24.95 -12.26 -10.41
N SER A 193 -25.37 -11.07 -9.96
CA SER A 193 -26.43 -10.92 -8.96
C SER A 193 -27.78 -11.40 -9.49
N LEU A 194 -28.10 -11.09 -10.75
CA LEU A 194 -29.31 -11.60 -11.41
C LEU A 194 -29.29 -13.12 -11.56
N LEU A 195 -28.16 -13.68 -12.00
CA LEU A 195 -27.97 -15.12 -12.13
C LEU A 195 -28.17 -15.82 -10.79
N ALA A 196 -27.52 -15.33 -9.73
CA ALA A 196 -27.63 -15.86 -8.37
C ALA A 196 -29.08 -15.96 -7.88
N LYS A 197 -29.90 -14.93 -8.14
CA LYS A 197 -31.34 -14.93 -7.84
C LYS A 197 -32.09 -16.02 -8.61
N ASN A 198 -31.85 -16.13 -9.92
CA ASN A 198 -32.54 -17.09 -10.78
C ASN A 198 -32.22 -18.55 -10.41
N VAL A 199 -30.96 -18.84 -10.08
CA VAL A 199 -30.53 -20.20 -9.71
C VAL A 199 -30.68 -20.51 -8.22
N LYS A 200 -31.22 -19.56 -7.42
CA LYS A 200 -31.40 -19.69 -5.96
C LYS A 200 -30.10 -20.09 -5.23
N ARG A 201 -28.96 -19.52 -5.63
CA ARG A 201 -27.64 -19.76 -5.02
C ARG A 201 -26.98 -18.43 -4.67
N ASN A 202 -26.03 -18.45 -3.72
CA ASN A 202 -25.22 -17.27 -3.45
C ASN A 202 -24.17 -17.05 -4.56
N GLU A 203 -23.88 -15.79 -4.87
CA GLU A 203 -22.94 -15.42 -5.93
C GLU A 203 -21.52 -15.97 -5.70
N ALA A 204 -21.10 -16.15 -4.44
CA ALA A 204 -19.78 -16.70 -4.11
C ALA A 204 -19.65 -18.20 -4.48
N SER A 205 -20.75 -18.95 -4.43
CA SER A 205 -20.79 -20.35 -4.88
C SER A 205 -20.65 -20.44 -6.40
N ILE A 206 -21.28 -19.51 -7.14
CA ILE A 206 -21.22 -19.46 -8.60
C ILE A 206 -19.81 -19.08 -9.08
N LEU A 207 -19.18 -18.10 -8.44
CA LEU A 207 -17.80 -17.73 -8.79
C LEU A 207 -16.79 -18.83 -8.49
N ARG A 208 -16.99 -19.60 -7.41
CA ARG A 208 -16.15 -20.78 -7.13
C ARG A 208 -16.30 -21.86 -8.20
N GLU A 209 -17.53 -22.17 -8.59
CA GLU A 209 -17.79 -23.11 -9.69
C GLU A 209 -17.16 -22.65 -11.00
N ALA A 210 -17.30 -21.37 -11.35
CA ALA A 210 -16.65 -20.82 -12.54
C ALA A 210 -15.12 -20.90 -12.47
N LEU A 211 -14.53 -20.69 -11.30
CA LEU A 211 -13.10 -20.85 -11.09
C LEU A 211 -12.68 -22.32 -11.23
N ASP A 212 -13.42 -23.25 -10.63
CA ASP A 212 -13.16 -24.69 -10.74
C ASP A 212 -13.21 -25.16 -12.20
N ASP A 213 -14.18 -24.66 -12.97
CA ASP A 213 -14.29 -24.94 -14.41
C ASP A 213 -13.09 -24.40 -15.20
N VAL A 214 -12.63 -23.19 -14.88
CA VAL A 214 -11.43 -22.60 -15.50
C VAL A 214 -10.19 -23.42 -15.14
N LEU A 215 -10.00 -23.77 -13.86
CA LEU A 215 -8.86 -24.58 -13.42
C LEU A 215 -8.86 -25.95 -14.08
N LYS A 216 -10.03 -26.59 -14.17
CA LYS A 216 -10.19 -27.87 -14.88
C LYS A 216 -9.84 -27.75 -16.36
N LYS A 217 -10.25 -26.66 -17.01
CA LYS A 217 -9.93 -26.38 -18.42
C LYS A 217 -8.43 -26.21 -18.67
N TYR A 218 -7.68 -25.69 -17.72
CA TYR A 218 -6.24 -25.43 -17.85
C TYR A 218 -5.36 -26.40 -17.04
N ASN A 219 -5.93 -27.49 -16.53
CA ASN A 219 -5.24 -28.43 -15.64
C ASN A 219 -3.94 -28.99 -16.23
N ASP A 220 -3.91 -29.25 -17.54
CA ASP A 220 -2.73 -29.76 -18.24
C ASP A 220 -1.58 -28.75 -18.31
N ARG A 221 -1.87 -27.45 -18.15
CA ARG A 221 -0.86 -26.38 -18.09
C ARG A 221 -0.35 -26.09 -16.67
N LEU A 222 -0.98 -26.69 -15.65
CA LEU A 222 -0.56 -26.56 -14.26
C LEU A 222 0.43 -27.66 -13.83
N LYS A 223 0.62 -28.69 -14.66
CA LYS A 223 1.53 -29.82 -14.40
C LYS A 223 2.91 -29.70 -15.09
N GLY A 224 3.30 -28.50 -15.51
CA GLY A 224 4.58 -28.20 -16.15
C GLY A 224 5.53 -27.48 -15.22
#